data_AF-A0A9W6JZB7-F1
#
_entry.id   AF-A0A9W6JZB7-F1
#
_cell.length_a   1.000
_cell.length_b   1.000
_cell.length_c   1.000
_cell.angle_alpha   90.00
_cell.angle_beta   90.00
_cell.angle_gamma   90.00
#
_symmetry.space_group_name_H-M   'P 1'
#
loop_
_entity.id
_entity.type
_entity.pdbx_description
1 polymer ?
#
loop_
_entity_poly.entity_id
_entity_poly.type
_entity_poly.pdbx_seq_one_letter_code
_entity_poly.pdbx_strand_id
1 'polypeptide(L)'
;MRRLFQLHAGRRIAAAVIAGGALLHPATGRAQPLDGGIAIEPYVCGPAPEIDIDDGALMPDPLVARLIAGALLSAQETALGIRPDQLTAWRDYTGALIAMIPSGERAARWKQRATREAAGAFDLAGDVAAAAIERAEAAKRLQAAIVALKTALTPEQLRAAQQIQARLVERLIGFLEWRHGAGADGHAL
;
A
#
# COMPACT_ATOMS: atom_id res chain seq x y z
N MET A 1 -1.05 -53.50 -7.91
CA MET A 1 -1.18 -52.78 -9.19
C MET A 1 -1.83 -51.42 -8.96
N ARG A 2 -1.08 -50.33 -9.24
CA ARG A 2 -1.47 -48.97 -9.66
C ARG A 2 -2.46 -48.07 -8.86
N ARG A 3 -1.99 -46.81 -8.74
CA ARG A 3 -2.65 -45.49 -8.50
C ARG A 3 -2.71 -45.05 -7.03
N LEU A 4 -2.46 -43.80 -6.62
CA LEU A 4 -2.00 -42.53 -7.23
C LEU A 4 -1.69 -41.56 -6.05
N PHE A 5 -0.78 -40.61 -6.28
CA PHE A 5 -0.67 -39.26 -5.68
C PHE A 5 -1.46 -38.90 -4.39
N GLN A 6 -0.75 -38.40 -3.37
CA GLN A 6 -1.29 -37.39 -2.45
C GLN A 6 -0.32 -36.21 -2.40
N LEU A 7 -0.81 -35.09 -2.94
CA LEU A 7 -0.14 -33.81 -3.02
C LEU A 7 -0.06 -33.15 -1.64
N HIS A 8 1.05 -32.46 -1.40
CA HIS A 8 1.18 -31.51 -0.31
C HIS A 8 0.24 -30.32 -0.57
N ALA A 9 -0.84 -30.25 0.21
CA ALA A 9 -1.79 -29.14 0.18
C ALA A 9 -1.20 -27.92 0.90
N GLY A 10 -0.55 -27.03 0.14
CA GLY A 10 -0.22 -25.68 0.59
C GLY A 10 -1.50 -24.84 0.78
N ARG A 11 -1.83 -24.52 2.04
CA ARG A 11 -2.92 -23.59 2.39
C ARG A 11 -2.53 -22.16 2.00
N ARG A 12 -2.98 -21.70 0.83
CA ARG A 12 -3.02 -20.26 0.50
C ARG A 12 -4.32 -19.69 1.07
N ILE A 13 -4.23 -18.80 2.05
CA ILE A 13 -5.38 -18.01 2.51
C ILE A 13 -5.47 -16.78 1.60
N ALA A 14 -6.37 -16.83 0.61
CA ALA A 14 -6.79 -15.67 -0.15
C ALA A 14 -7.99 -15.04 0.56
N ALA A 15 -7.83 -13.79 1.02
CA ALA A 15 -8.95 -12.96 1.45
C ALA A 15 -9.14 -11.87 0.38
N ALA A 16 -10.12 -12.06 -0.50
CA ALA A 16 -10.60 -11.03 -1.41
C ALA A 16 -12.12 -10.94 -1.24
N VAL A 17 -12.58 -9.81 -0.68
CA VAL A 17 -13.98 -9.40 -0.70
C VAL A 17 -14.02 -8.10 -1.48
N ILE A 18 -14.55 -8.13 -2.70
CA ILE A 18 -15.10 -6.95 -3.36
C ILE A 18 -16.50 -7.32 -3.84
N ALA A 19 -17.48 -6.68 -3.22
CA ALA A 19 -18.88 -6.74 -3.59
C ALA A 19 -19.35 -5.34 -3.99
N GLY A 20 -20.26 -5.29 -4.95
CA GLY A 20 -21.03 -4.11 -5.34
C GLY A 20 -20.61 -3.61 -6.72
N GLY A 21 -21.49 -3.48 -7.71
CA GLY A 21 -22.95 -3.51 -7.69
C GLY A 21 -23.40 -2.72 -8.91
N ALA A 22 -24.31 -3.32 -9.68
CA ALA A 22 -24.83 -2.80 -10.93
C ALA A 22 -25.46 -1.41 -10.80
N LEU A 23 -25.32 -0.59 -11.85
CA LEU A 23 -26.27 0.47 -12.15
C LEU A 23 -26.77 0.31 -13.59
N LEU A 24 -28.06 -0.02 -13.69
CA LEU A 24 -28.89 0.12 -14.88
C LEU A 24 -29.37 1.58 -14.96
N HIS A 25 -29.38 2.19 -16.17
CA HIS A 25 -30.54 2.86 -16.78
C HIS A 25 -30.28 3.22 -18.26
N PRO A 26 -31.32 3.45 -19.08
CA PRO A 26 -31.36 3.13 -20.51
C PRO A 26 -31.32 4.35 -21.46
N ALA A 27 -31.33 4.02 -22.76
CA ALA A 27 -31.68 4.85 -23.93
C ALA A 27 -30.66 5.90 -24.40
N THR A 28 -30.39 6.13 -25.68
CA THR A 28 -30.72 5.48 -26.96
C THR A 28 -29.72 6.09 -27.93
N GLY A 29 -28.67 5.36 -28.28
CA GLY A 29 -27.69 5.78 -29.29
C GLY A 29 -27.49 4.61 -30.24
N ARG A 30 -27.81 4.81 -31.53
CA ARG A 30 -27.74 3.79 -32.59
C ARG A 30 -26.45 2.98 -32.50
N ALA A 31 -26.57 1.68 -32.29
CA ALA A 31 -25.46 0.73 -32.38
C ALA A 31 -25.01 0.61 -33.85
N GLN A 32 -23.73 0.83 -34.08
CA GLN A 32 -23.05 0.46 -35.32
C GLN A 32 -22.79 -1.05 -35.26
N PRO A 33 -23.19 -1.85 -36.25
CA PRO A 33 -22.96 -3.29 -36.18
C PRO A 33 -21.46 -3.58 -36.33
N LEU A 34 -20.88 -4.13 -35.26
CA LEU A 34 -19.55 -4.76 -35.31
C LEU A 34 -19.73 -6.14 -35.95
N ASP A 35 -19.69 -6.19 -37.27
CA ASP A 35 -19.54 -7.42 -38.02
C ASP A 35 -18.07 -7.87 -37.88
N GLY A 36 -17.82 -8.62 -36.82
CA GLY A 36 -16.51 -9.06 -36.40
C GLY A 36 -16.68 -9.85 -35.12
N GLY A 37 -16.92 -11.16 -35.27
CA GLY A 37 -17.12 -12.06 -34.15
C GLY A 37 -15.93 -12.04 -33.19
N ILE A 38 -16.03 -11.26 -32.13
CA ILE A 38 -15.22 -11.45 -30.93
C ILE A 38 -15.93 -12.54 -30.14
N ALA A 39 -15.40 -13.76 -30.22
CA ALA A 39 -15.73 -14.79 -29.25
C ALA A 39 -15.51 -14.19 -27.86
N ILE A 40 -16.57 -14.11 -27.05
CA ILE A 40 -16.45 -13.75 -25.65
C ILE A 40 -15.77 -14.94 -24.97
N GLU A 41 -14.44 -14.93 -24.99
CA GLU A 41 -13.65 -15.69 -24.05
C GLU A 41 -14.13 -15.27 -22.64
N PRO A 42 -14.47 -16.21 -21.75
CA PRO A 42 -14.79 -15.86 -20.38
C PRO A 42 -13.60 -15.07 -19.83
N TYR A 43 -13.87 -13.98 -19.11
CA TYR A 43 -12.84 -13.24 -18.37
C TYR A 43 -12.21 -14.19 -17.35
N VAL A 44 -11.20 -14.93 -17.79
CA VAL A 44 -10.26 -15.61 -16.90
C VAL A 44 -9.50 -14.46 -16.26
N CYS A 45 -9.64 -14.29 -14.94
CA CYS A 45 -8.63 -13.56 -14.19
C CYS A 45 -7.29 -14.18 -14.55
N GLY A 46 -6.53 -13.52 -15.43
CA GLY A 46 -5.14 -13.83 -15.64
C GLY A 46 -4.45 -13.82 -14.27
N PRO A 47 -3.36 -14.58 -14.10
CA PRO A 47 -2.60 -14.50 -12.86
C PRO A 47 -2.33 -13.03 -12.55
N ALA A 48 -2.57 -12.63 -11.29
CA ALA A 48 -2.24 -11.28 -10.84
C ALA A 48 -0.83 -10.93 -11.33
N PRO A 49 -0.57 -9.70 -11.81
CA PRO A 49 0.77 -9.32 -12.21
C PRO A 49 1.72 -9.71 -11.09
N GLU A 50 2.69 -10.57 -11.40
CA GLU A 50 3.76 -10.88 -10.47
C GLU A 50 4.46 -9.55 -10.21
N ILE A 51 4.19 -8.98 -9.03
CA ILE A 51 4.95 -7.87 -8.51
C ILE A 51 6.33 -8.46 -8.26
N ASP A 52 7.27 -8.16 -9.15
CA ASP A 52 8.67 -8.49 -8.98
C ASP A 52 9.19 -7.69 -7.78
N ILE A 53 9.15 -8.32 -6.60
CA ILE A 53 9.75 -7.79 -5.39
C ILE A 53 11.22 -8.16 -5.50
N ASP A 54 12.02 -7.27 -6.09
CA ASP A 54 13.48 -7.38 -6.15
C ASP A 54 14.02 -7.84 -4.79
N ASP A 55 14.60 -9.05 -4.73
CA ASP A 55 14.95 -9.81 -3.52
C ASP A 55 15.96 -9.09 -2.57
N GLY A 56 16.45 -7.91 -2.96
CA GLY A 56 17.35 -7.07 -2.15
C GLY A 56 16.74 -5.75 -1.63
N ALA A 57 15.55 -5.36 -2.08
CA ALA A 57 14.93 -4.10 -1.65
C ALA A 57 14.05 -4.33 -0.41
N LEU A 58 14.58 -3.96 0.77
CA LEU A 58 13.86 -4.00 2.06
C LEU A 58 12.54 -3.19 2.10
N MET A 59 12.23 -2.42 1.04
CA MET A 59 11.01 -1.67 0.85
C MET A 59 10.56 -1.77 -0.61
N PRO A 60 9.25 -1.96 -0.90
CA PRO A 60 8.73 -1.86 -2.26
C PRO A 60 9.04 -0.49 -2.86
N ASP A 61 9.11 -0.43 -4.19
CA ASP A 61 9.33 0.82 -4.93
C ASP A 61 8.49 1.98 -4.32
N PRO A 62 9.08 3.16 -4.10
CA PRO A 62 8.39 4.28 -3.45
C PRO A 62 7.04 4.68 -4.05
N LEU A 63 6.84 4.52 -5.36
CA LEU A 63 5.56 4.77 -6.01
C LEU A 63 4.56 3.67 -5.63
N VAL A 64 4.98 2.41 -5.71
CA VAL A 64 4.18 1.26 -5.30
C VAL A 64 3.77 1.37 -3.83
N ALA A 65 4.68 1.76 -2.94
CA ALA A 65 4.40 1.98 -1.53
C ALA A 65 3.31 3.04 -1.31
N ARG A 66 3.35 4.14 -2.06
CA ARG A 66 2.31 5.19 -2.00
C ARG A 66 0.97 4.72 -2.52
N LEU A 67 0.94 3.95 -3.61
CA LEU A 67 -0.29 3.40 -4.17
C LEU A 67 -0.95 2.42 -3.19
N ILE A 68 -0.16 1.52 -2.59
CA ILE A 68 -0.64 0.59 -1.56
C ILE A 68 -1.19 1.37 -0.36
N ALA A 69 -0.45 2.38 0.12
CA ALA A 69 -0.92 3.23 1.22
C ALA A 69 -2.24 3.93 0.87
N GLY A 70 -2.36 4.53 -0.32
CA GLY A 70 -3.57 5.18 -0.79
C GLY A 70 -4.78 4.22 -0.84
N ALA A 71 -4.58 3.00 -1.33
CA ALA A 71 -5.64 1.99 -1.37
C ALA A 71 -6.11 1.58 0.03
N LEU A 72 -5.17 1.34 0.96
CA LEU A 72 -5.50 1.00 2.35
C LEU A 72 -6.18 2.16 3.09
N LEU A 73 -5.81 3.40 2.78
CA LEU A 73 -6.45 4.58 3.37
C LEU A 73 -7.86 4.76 2.82
N SER A 74 -8.09 4.56 1.52
CA SER A 74 -9.45 4.58 0.95
C SER A 74 -10.38 3.54 1.60
N ALA A 75 -9.86 2.34 1.87
CA ALA A 75 -10.60 1.33 2.63
C ALA A 75 -10.93 1.79 4.07
N GLN A 76 -10.00 2.47 4.75
CA GLN A 76 -10.23 3.04 6.09
C GLN A 76 -11.26 4.18 6.07
N GLU A 77 -11.25 5.03 5.04
CA GLU A 77 -12.25 6.10 4.85
C GLU A 77 -13.67 5.53 4.87
N THR A 78 -13.85 4.44 4.10
CA THR A 78 -15.13 3.74 4.00
C THR A 78 -15.48 3.04 5.31
N ALA A 79 -14.53 2.33 5.92
CA ALA A 79 -14.76 1.60 7.17
C ALA A 79 -15.09 2.52 8.36
N LEU A 80 -14.51 3.72 8.40
CA LEU A 80 -14.79 4.73 9.42
C LEU A 80 -16.06 5.55 9.13
N GLY A 81 -16.61 5.45 7.92
CA GLY A 81 -17.76 6.25 7.48
C GLY A 81 -17.46 7.75 7.53
N ILE A 82 -16.34 8.17 6.94
CA ILE A 82 -15.96 9.59 6.86
C ILE A 82 -17.04 10.37 6.12
N ARG A 83 -17.56 11.43 6.74
CA ARG A 83 -18.63 12.27 6.17
C ARG A 83 -18.08 13.43 5.33
N PRO A 84 -18.89 14.06 4.46
CA PRO A 84 -18.45 15.20 3.65
C PRO A 84 -17.84 16.36 4.44
N ASP A 85 -18.38 16.67 5.63
CA ASP A 85 -17.87 17.72 6.52
C ASP A 85 -16.53 17.35 7.20
N GLN A 86 -16.15 16.07 7.19
CA GLN A 86 -14.91 15.53 7.76
C GLN A 86 -13.83 15.28 6.69
N LEU A 87 -14.22 15.34 5.42
CA LEU A 87 -13.40 14.88 4.29
C LEU A 87 -12.12 15.69 4.10
N THR A 88 -12.15 16.99 4.37
CA THR A 88 -10.94 17.83 4.30
C THR A 88 -9.90 17.39 5.33
N ALA A 89 -10.31 17.24 6.60
CA ALA A 89 -9.40 16.79 7.66
C ALA A 89 -8.85 15.38 7.39
N TRP A 90 -9.68 14.50 6.82
CA TRP A 90 -9.26 13.17 6.38
C TRP A 90 -8.22 13.22 5.24
N ARG A 91 -8.44 14.05 4.22
CA ARG A 91 -7.51 14.24 3.10
C ARG A 91 -6.19 14.84 3.54
N ASP A 92 -6.22 15.81 4.46
CA ASP A 92 -5.00 16.40 5.01
C ASP A 92 -4.19 15.36 5.79
N TYR A 93 -4.85 14.53 6.60
CA TYR A 93 -4.22 13.43 7.33
C TYR A 93 -3.59 12.39 6.38
N THR A 94 -4.36 11.89 5.42
CA THR A 94 -3.88 10.86 4.48
C THR A 94 -2.76 11.40 3.58
N GLY A 95 -2.87 12.64 3.10
CA GLY A 95 -1.82 13.31 2.34
C GLY A 95 -0.53 13.46 3.14
N ALA A 96 -0.63 13.92 4.40
CA ALA A 96 0.52 14.04 5.27
C ALA A 96 1.17 12.69 5.62
N LEU A 97 0.36 11.63 5.79
CA LEU A 97 0.86 10.28 6.03
C LEU A 97 1.60 9.72 4.81
N ILE A 98 1.05 9.90 3.60
CA ILE A 98 1.70 9.47 2.35
C ILE A 98 2.99 10.26 2.12
N ALA A 99 3.05 11.53 2.49
CA ALA A 99 4.26 12.36 2.39
C ALA A 99 5.43 11.86 3.26
N MET A 100 5.17 11.05 4.30
CA MET A 100 6.22 10.40 5.09
C MET A 100 6.93 9.27 4.32
N ILE A 101 6.31 8.74 3.27
CA ILE A 101 6.95 7.76 2.39
C ILE A 101 7.98 8.53 1.55
N PRO A 102 9.27 8.17 1.59
CA PRO A 102 10.30 8.85 0.79
C PRO A 102 10.01 8.72 -0.71
N SER A 103 10.36 9.70 -1.55
CA SER A 103 10.22 9.57 -3.02
C SER A 103 11.22 8.60 -3.63
N GLY A 104 12.36 8.41 -2.96
CA GLY A 104 13.45 7.55 -3.42
C GLY A 104 14.29 8.17 -4.55
N GLU A 105 13.85 9.25 -5.18
CA GLU A 105 14.59 9.94 -6.26
C GLU A 105 16.00 10.36 -5.82
N ARG A 106 16.11 10.94 -4.61
CA ARG A 106 17.40 11.34 -4.04
C ARG A 106 18.29 10.16 -3.69
N ALA A 107 17.75 8.99 -3.35
CA ALA A 107 18.57 7.79 -3.16
C ALA A 107 18.93 7.15 -4.50
N ALA A 108 18.03 7.21 -5.49
CA ALA A 108 18.21 6.63 -6.82
C ALA A 108 19.36 7.29 -7.59
N ARG A 109 19.57 8.61 -7.46
CA ARG A 109 20.72 9.28 -8.12
C ARG A 109 22.08 8.72 -7.69
N TRP A 110 22.20 8.25 -6.44
CA TRP A 110 23.45 7.67 -5.92
C TRP A 110 23.73 6.25 -6.42
N LYS A 111 22.75 5.58 -7.04
CA LYS A 111 22.97 4.31 -7.74
C LYS A 111 23.85 4.52 -8.99
N GLN A 112 23.75 5.70 -9.62
CA GLN A 112 24.51 6.02 -10.83
C GLN A 112 25.99 6.26 -10.50
N ARG A 113 26.88 5.61 -11.27
CA ARG A 113 28.33 5.73 -11.09
C ARG A 113 28.84 7.15 -11.38
N ALA A 114 28.34 7.78 -12.45
CA ALA A 114 28.71 9.15 -12.82
C ALA A 114 28.41 10.15 -11.69
N THR A 115 27.26 10.03 -11.02
CA THR A 115 26.91 10.87 -9.86
C THR A 115 27.91 10.71 -8.72
N ARG A 116 28.37 9.48 -8.46
CA ARG A 116 29.35 9.21 -7.39
C ARG A 116 30.74 9.75 -7.71
N GLU A 117 31.15 9.68 -8.96
CA GLU A 117 32.47 10.16 -9.41
C GLU A 117 32.54 11.69 -9.51
N ALA A 118 31.40 12.35 -9.78
CA ALA A 118 31.31 13.81 -9.84
C ALA A 118 31.00 14.48 -8.50
N ALA A 119 30.69 13.72 -7.44
CA ALA A 119 30.30 14.25 -6.14
C ALA A 119 31.49 14.88 -5.39
N GLY A 120 31.25 16.04 -4.78
CA GLY A 120 32.17 16.68 -3.85
C GLY A 120 32.23 15.99 -2.49
N ALA A 121 33.19 16.40 -1.67
CA ALA A 121 33.26 15.96 -0.28
C ALA A 121 31.97 16.37 0.46
N PHE A 122 31.34 15.40 1.13
CA PHE A 122 30.12 15.55 1.94
C PHE A 122 28.79 15.73 1.19
N ASP A 123 28.74 15.70 -0.14
CA ASP A 123 27.47 15.83 -0.89
C ASP A 123 26.45 14.76 -0.49
N LEU A 124 26.89 13.52 -0.29
CA LEU A 124 26.02 12.44 0.20
C LEU A 124 25.45 12.75 1.58
N ALA A 125 26.28 13.29 2.49
CA ALA A 125 25.84 13.66 3.83
C ALA A 125 24.84 14.82 3.78
N GLY A 126 25.06 15.80 2.90
CA GLY A 126 24.13 16.89 2.63
C GLY A 126 22.77 16.40 2.12
N ASP A 127 22.78 15.45 1.17
CA ASP A 127 21.55 14.84 0.64
C ASP A 127 20.77 14.07 1.72
N VAL A 128 21.46 13.35 2.60
CA VAL A 128 20.84 12.65 3.74
C VAL A 128 20.24 13.65 4.72
N ALA A 129 20.95 14.73 5.05
CA ALA A 129 20.45 15.77 5.93
C ALA A 129 19.22 16.48 5.35
N ALA A 130 19.24 16.81 4.05
CA ALA A 130 18.10 17.41 3.36
C ALA A 130 16.87 16.48 3.38
N ALA A 131 17.05 15.19 3.11
CA ALA A 131 15.97 14.21 3.19
C ALA A 131 15.41 14.06 4.61
N ALA A 132 16.25 14.17 5.63
CA ALA A 132 15.82 14.15 7.03
C ALA A 132 14.98 15.40 7.38
N ILE A 133 15.37 16.58 6.91
CA ILE A 133 14.62 17.82 7.09
C ILE A 133 13.26 17.74 6.40
N GLU A 134 13.20 17.28 5.15
CA GLU A 134 11.94 17.08 4.41
C GLU A 134 10.99 16.14 5.17
N ARG A 135 11.52 15.05 5.71
CA ARG A 135 10.75 14.11 6.54
C ARG A 135 10.28 14.75 7.85
N ALA A 136 11.10 15.58 8.48
CA ALA A 136 10.71 16.29 9.69
C ALA A 136 9.56 17.27 9.45
N GLU A 137 9.58 17.99 8.32
CA GLU A 137 8.47 18.87 7.92
C GLU A 137 7.20 18.08 7.61
N ALA A 138 7.31 16.93 6.93
CA ALA A 138 6.17 16.04 6.73
C ALA A 138 5.60 15.52 8.07
N ALA A 139 6.46 15.19 9.03
CA ALA A 139 6.04 14.74 10.35
C ALA A 139 5.28 15.82 11.13
N LYS A 140 5.72 17.08 11.06
CA LYS A 140 5.00 18.22 11.66
C LYS A 140 3.60 18.38 11.07
N ARG A 141 3.48 18.29 9.73
CA ARG A 141 2.17 18.34 9.05
C ARG A 141 1.27 17.20 9.48
N LEU A 142 1.82 15.98 9.58
CA LEU A 142 1.07 14.82 10.04
C LEU A 142 0.57 15.01 11.47
N GLN A 143 1.40 15.54 12.38
CA GLN A 143 0.98 15.82 13.75
C GLN A 143 -0.19 16.82 13.79
N ALA A 144 -0.09 17.92 13.05
CA ALA A 144 -1.17 18.90 12.94
C ALA A 144 -2.46 18.29 12.37
N ALA A 145 -2.34 17.49 11.31
CA ALA A 145 -3.48 16.82 10.68
C ALA A 145 -4.13 15.78 11.61
N ILE A 146 -3.37 15.07 12.44
CA ILE A 146 -3.92 14.17 13.47
C ILE A 146 -4.77 14.94 14.48
N VAL A 147 -4.32 16.11 14.93
CA VAL A 147 -5.09 16.96 15.87
C VAL A 147 -6.38 17.46 15.22
N ALA A 148 -6.30 17.94 13.97
CA ALA A 148 -7.46 18.39 13.22
C ALA A 148 -8.47 17.26 13.01
N LEU A 149 -8.00 16.07 12.58
CA LEU A 149 -8.84 14.91 12.36
C LEU A 149 -9.51 14.44 13.66
N LYS A 150 -8.79 14.40 14.79
CA LYS A 150 -9.39 14.05 16.09
C LYS A 150 -10.50 14.99 16.51
N THR A 151 -10.39 16.27 16.17
CA THR A 151 -11.42 17.28 16.44
C THR A 151 -12.64 17.09 15.53
N ALA A 152 -12.43 16.64 14.28
CA ALA A 152 -13.50 16.46 13.29
C ALA A 152 -14.28 15.15 13.47
N LEU A 153 -13.65 14.09 13.98
CA LEU A 153 -14.27 12.77 14.14
C LEU A 153 -15.21 12.70 15.35
N THR A 154 -16.27 11.88 15.24
CA THR A 154 -17.14 11.59 16.39
C THR A 154 -16.46 10.62 17.36
N PRO A 155 -16.90 10.56 18.63
CA PRO A 155 -16.39 9.59 19.60
C PRO A 155 -16.51 8.13 19.15
N GLU A 156 -17.55 7.80 18.38
CA GLU A 156 -17.77 6.47 17.80
C GLU A 156 -16.72 6.16 16.73
N GLN A 157 -16.44 7.11 15.84
CA GLN A 157 -15.42 6.97 14.80
C GLN A 157 -14.01 6.86 15.40
N LEU A 158 -13.73 7.60 16.48
CA LEU A 158 -12.46 7.48 17.21
C LEU A 158 -12.29 6.08 17.82
N ARG A 159 -13.35 5.51 18.41
CA ARG A 159 -13.34 4.14 18.92
C ARG A 159 -13.13 3.11 17.81
N ALA A 160 -13.79 3.28 16.66
CA ALA A 160 -13.58 2.42 15.49
C ALA A 160 -12.13 2.49 14.97
N ALA A 161 -11.57 3.70 14.87
CA ALA A 161 -10.18 3.91 14.46
C ALA A 161 -9.19 3.22 15.41
N GLN A 162 -9.42 3.31 16.73
CA GLN A 162 -8.61 2.61 17.73
C GLN A 162 -8.65 1.09 17.55
N GLN A 163 -9.83 0.51 17.29
CA GLN A 163 -9.97 -0.94 17.06
C GLN A 163 -9.24 -1.39 15.78
N ILE A 164 -9.35 -0.62 14.70
CA ILE A 164 -8.62 -0.87 13.46
C ILE A 164 -7.11 -0.83 13.73
N GLN A 165 -6.62 0.19 14.43
CA GLN A 165 -5.21 0.34 14.76
C GLN A 165 -4.70 -0.82 15.63
N ALA A 166 -5.45 -1.23 16.66
CA ALA A 166 -5.06 -2.34 17.53
C ALA A 166 -4.82 -3.63 16.74
N ARG A 167 -5.76 -3.99 15.84
CA ARG A 167 -5.62 -5.17 14.97
C ARG A 167 -4.44 -5.07 14.02
N LEU A 168 -4.16 -3.89 13.48
CA LEU A 168 -2.99 -3.66 12.62
C LEU A 168 -1.68 -3.85 13.41
N VAL A 169 -1.61 -3.31 14.62
CA VAL A 169 -0.43 -3.45 15.50
C VAL A 169 -0.22 -4.92 15.90
N GLU A 170 -1.26 -5.62 16.30
CA GLU A 170 -1.19 -7.06 16.61
C GLU A 170 -0.63 -7.87 15.43
N ARG A 171 -1.13 -7.59 14.22
CA ARG A 171 -0.67 -8.26 13.00
C ARG A 171 0.78 -7.92 12.65
N LEU A 172 1.19 -6.66 12.86
CA LEU A 172 2.56 -6.22 12.64
C LEU A 172 3.53 -6.89 13.63
N ILE A 173 3.17 -6.93 14.91
CA ILE A 173 3.96 -7.59 15.95
C ILE A 173 4.12 -9.08 15.61
N GLY A 174 3.02 -9.77 15.29
CA GLY A 174 3.10 -11.19 14.91
C GLY A 174 3.96 -11.44 13.66
N PHE A 175 3.93 -10.54 12.68
CA PHE A 175 4.80 -10.61 11.50
C PHE A 175 6.28 -10.38 11.87
N LEU A 176 6.57 -9.40 12.72
CA LEU A 176 7.92 -9.13 13.19
C LEU A 176 8.46 -10.29 14.02
N GLU A 177 7.68 -10.85 14.93
CA GLU A 177 8.06 -12.01 15.74
C GLU A 177 8.34 -13.24 14.87
N TRP A 178 7.48 -13.54 13.89
CA TRP A 178 7.74 -14.58 12.89
C TRP A 178 9.08 -14.35 12.16
N ARG A 179 9.37 -13.10 11.76
CA ARG A 179 10.63 -12.77 11.07
C ARG A 179 11.86 -12.93 11.97
N HIS A 180 11.76 -12.62 13.26
CA HIS A 180 12.87 -12.84 14.20
C HIS A 180 13.03 -14.33 14.56
N GLY A 181 11.95 -15.11 14.59
CA GLY A 181 11.98 -16.56 14.84
C GLY A 181 12.48 -17.40 13.67
N ALA A 182 12.17 -17.02 12.43
CA ALA A 182 12.59 -17.77 11.22
C ALA A 182 14.12 -17.81 11.00
N GLY A 183 14.89 -16.98 11.70
CA GLY A 183 16.36 -17.04 11.69
C GLY A 183 16.98 -18.02 12.71
N ALA A 184 16.20 -18.54 13.66
CA ALA A 184 16.71 -19.41 14.72
C ALA A 184 16.73 -20.91 14.34
N ASP A 185 15.91 -21.32 13.37
CA ASP A 185 15.69 -22.74 13.05
C ASP A 185 16.48 -23.22 11.82
N GLY A 186 17.34 -22.37 11.24
CA GLY A 186 18.06 -22.63 9.98
C GLY A 186 19.43 -23.32 10.08
N HIS A 187 19.90 -23.68 11.27
CA HIS A 187 21.21 -24.32 11.49
C HIS A 187 21.08 -25.67 12.21
N ALA A 188 20.37 -26.62 11.62
CA ALA A 188 20.42 -28.01 12.06
C ALA A 188 19.97 -28.97 10.95
N LEU A 189 20.69 -29.03 9.82
CA LEU A 189 20.77 -30.21 8.96
C LEU A 189 22.13 -30.23 8.25
#